data_AF-A0AB39R5Z0-F1
#
_entry.id   AF-A0AB39R5Z0-F1
#
_cell.length_a   1.000
_cell.length_b   1.000
_cell.length_c   1.000
_cell.angle_alpha   90.00
_cell.angle_beta   90.00
_cell.angle_gamma   90.00
#
_symmetry.space_group_name_H-M   'P 1'
#
loop_
_entity.id
_entity.type
_entity.pdbx_description
1 polymer ?
#
loop_
_entity_poly.entity_id
_entity_poly.type
_entity_poly.pdbx_seq_one_letter_code
_entity_poly.pdbx_strand_id
1 'polypeptide(L)'
;MSAHRSLVWLGLTPEPERELPAAVAALRAPTAGRTPPALVTAERHRVERLVLRGTQRSWLRYLGEVTALVVDAAEGPGTTDPAAALVAGEVVLDHHRMLIGLPGPGYERAAPQRRALERAVVSLKSRSCHGEPGSTA
;
A
#
# COMPACT_ATOMS: atom_id res chain seq x y z
N MET A 1 18.46 9.43 -28.44
CA MET A 1 18.76 10.05 -27.14
C MET A 1 18.24 9.12 -26.05
N SER A 2 19.14 8.46 -25.33
CA SER A 2 18.82 7.41 -24.36
C SER A 2 17.98 7.95 -23.21
N ALA A 3 16.76 7.42 -23.06
CA ALA A 3 15.95 7.68 -21.87
C ALA A 3 16.70 7.09 -20.66
N HIS A 4 17.40 7.92 -19.90
CA HIS A 4 17.96 7.51 -18.62
C HIS A 4 16.81 6.96 -17.77
N ARG A 5 16.86 5.67 -17.43
CA ARG A 5 15.99 5.08 -16.42
C ARG A 5 16.31 5.79 -15.11
N SER A 6 15.53 6.81 -14.77
CA SER A 6 15.63 7.46 -13.47
C SER A 6 15.27 6.43 -12.40
N LEU A 7 16.27 6.01 -11.62
CA LEU A 7 16.13 5.08 -10.48
C LEU A 7 15.94 5.85 -9.16
N VAL A 8 15.75 7.17 -9.22
CA VAL A 8 15.61 8.02 -8.02
C VAL A 8 14.40 7.61 -7.17
N TRP A 9 13.40 6.97 -7.77
CA TRP A 9 12.25 6.39 -7.04
C TRP A 9 12.59 5.16 -6.18
N LEU A 10 13.69 4.44 -6.45
CA LEU A 10 14.17 3.31 -5.63
C LEU A 10 14.92 3.76 -4.36
N GLY A 11 15.34 5.03 -4.28
CA GLY A 11 15.94 5.58 -3.07
C GLY A 11 14.92 5.85 -1.95
N LEU A 12 13.62 5.74 -2.26
CA LEU A 12 12.49 6.08 -1.39
C LEU A 12 11.70 4.83 -0.94
N THR A 13 12.31 3.63 -1.00
CA THR A 13 11.60 2.34 -0.88
C THR A 13 12.08 1.32 0.19
N PRO A 14 12.76 1.68 1.30
CA PRO A 14 13.09 0.65 2.29
C PRO A 14 11.85 0.10 3.03
N GLU A 15 10.89 0.93 3.45
CA GLU A 15 9.64 0.45 4.09
C GLU A 15 8.67 -0.23 3.11
N PRO A 16 8.36 0.32 1.91
CA PRO A 16 7.45 -0.30 0.95
C PRO A 16 7.83 -1.72 0.53
N GLU A 17 9.11 -1.99 0.32
CA GLU A 17 9.60 -3.31 -0.09
C GLU A 17 9.49 -4.36 1.04
N ARG A 18 9.62 -3.91 2.29
CA ARG A 18 9.57 -4.77 3.48
C ARG A 18 8.15 -5.08 3.92
N GLU A 19 7.28 -4.08 3.90
CA GLU A 19 5.99 -4.15 4.58
C GLU A 19 4.82 -4.46 3.64
N LEU A 20 4.83 -3.94 2.40
CA LEU A 20 3.72 -4.15 1.46
C LEU A 20 3.47 -5.62 1.09
N PRO A 21 4.47 -6.49 0.88
CA PRO A 21 4.19 -7.85 0.45
C PRO A 21 3.33 -8.65 1.45
N ALA A 22 3.55 -8.45 2.75
CA ALA A 22 2.76 -9.11 3.78
C ALA A 22 1.37 -8.48 3.90
N ALA A 23 1.29 -7.15 3.95
CA ALA A 23 0.04 -6.43 4.07
C ALA A 23 -0.89 -6.67 2.87
N VAL A 24 -0.38 -6.59 1.64
CA VAL A 24 -1.15 -6.84 0.41
C VAL A 24 -1.58 -8.30 0.31
N ALA A 25 -0.73 -9.25 0.71
CA ALA A 25 -1.12 -10.66 0.75
C ALA A 25 -2.26 -10.91 1.74
N ALA A 26 -2.27 -10.24 2.89
CA ALA A 26 -3.38 -10.29 3.84
C ALA A 26 -4.66 -9.65 3.29
N LEU A 27 -4.55 -8.52 2.59
CA LEU A 27 -5.70 -7.87 1.93
C LEU A 27 -6.33 -8.72 0.82
N ARG A 28 -5.51 -9.50 0.11
CA ARG A 28 -5.97 -10.40 -0.97
C ARG A 28 -6.38 -11.78 -0.45
N ALA A 29 -6.20 -12.08 0.83
CA ALA A 29 -6.58 -13.35 1.39
C ALA A 29 -8.13 -13.49 1.38
N PRO A 30 -8.69 -14.62 0.92
CA PRO A 30 -10.14 -14.80 0.82
C PRO A 30 -10.90 -14.77 2.16
N THR A 31 -10.21 -14.82 3.29
CA THR A 31 -10.82 -14.85 4.63
C THR A 31 -9.90 -14.12 5.62
N ALA A 32 -10.49 -13.25 6.46
CA ALA A 32 -9.83 -12.68 7.64
C ALA A 32 -9.29 -13.82 8.52
N GLY A 33 -8.00 -14.09 8.41
CA GLY A 33 -7.37 -15.26 8.99
C GLY A 33 -5.90 -15.35 8.58
N ARG A 34 -5.28 -16.52 8.81
CA ARG A 34 -3.85 -16.70 8.52
C ARG A 34 -3.59 -16.57 7.01
N THR A 35 -2.84 -15.54 6.64
CA THR A 35 -2.37 -15.36 5.27
C THR A 35 -1.50 -16.55 4.86
N PRO A 36 -1.81 -17.26 3.75
CA PRO A 36 -0.96 -18.34 3.25
C PRO A 36 0.45 -17.82 2.93
N PRO A 37 1.53 -18.48 3.39
CA PRO A 37 2.90 -18.07 3.08
C PRO A 37 3.17 -17.94 1.58
N ALA A 38 2.50 -18.76 0.76
CA ALA A 38 2.59 -18.71 -0.70
C ALA A 38 2.12 -17.36 -1.29
N LEU A 39 1.09 -16.72 -0.73
CA LEU A 39 0.63 -15.40 -1.19
C LEU A 39 1.65 -14.31 -0.87
N VAL A 40 2.27 -14.36 0.31
CA VAL A 40 3.34 -13.43 0.70
C VAL A 40 4.54 -13.59 -0.23
N THR A 41 4.97 -14.83 -0.51
CA THR A 41 6.09 -15.10 -1.43
C THR A 41 5.77 -14.65 -2.86
N ALA A 42 4.55 -14.89 -3.34
CA ALA A 42 4.13 -14.43 -4.67
C ALA A 42 4.16 -12.90 -4.78
N GLU A 43 3.71 -12.20 -3.74
CA GLU A 43 3.74 -10.73 -3.71
C GLU A 43 5.17 -10.18 -3.58
N ARG A 44 6.03 -10.83 -2.77
CA ARG A 44 7.46 -10.50 -2.70
C ARG A 44 8.12 -10.60 -4.07
N HIS A 45 7.92 -11.69 -4.81
CA HIS A 45 8.46 -11.82 -6.16
C HIS A 45 7.87 -10.81 -7.14
N ARG A 46 6.61 -10.39 -6.95
CA ARG A 46 6.00 -9.33 -7.77
C ARG A 46 6.69 -7.99 -7.54
N VAL A 47 6.90 -7.61 -6.27
CA VAL A 47 7.61 -6.39 -5.87
C VAL A 47 9.07 -6.45 -6.34
N GLU A 48 9.75 -7.57 -6.11
CA GLU A 48 11.13 -7.81 -6.57
C GLU A 48 11.27 -7.62 -8.08
N ARG A 49 10.35 -8.18 -8.89
CA ARG A 49 10.37 -7.96 -10.35
C ARG A 49 10.10 -6.51 -10.73
N LEU A 50 9.22 -5.81 -10.01
CA LEU A 50 8.95 -4.39 -10.24
C LEU A 50 10.17 -3.52 -9.91
N VAL A 51 10.89 -3.85 -8.84
CA VAL A 51 12.14 -3.18 -8.43
C VAL A 51 13.26 -3.45 -9.43
N LEU A 52 13.54 -4.71 -9.72
CA LEU A 52 14.68 -5.10 -10.56
C LEU A 52 14.50 -4.78 -12.05
N ARG A 53 13.26 -4.85 -12.55
CA ARG A 53 13.00 -4.77 -14.01
C ARG A 53 11.95 -3.73 -14.39
N GLY A 54 11.23 -3.18 -13.43
CA GLY A 54 10.14 -2.26 -13.69
C GLY A 54 10.58 -0.84 -14.05
N THR A 55 9.58 0.02 -14.11
CA THR A 55 9.69 1.45 -14.36
C THR A 55 8.91 2.19 -13.29
N GLN A 56 9.20 3.48 -13.12
CA GLN A 56 8.40 4.34 -12.24
C GLN A 56 6.89 4.26 -12.56
N ARG A 57 6.52 4.12 -13.83
CA ARG A 57 5.11 3.96 -14.24
C ARG A 57 4.50 2.64 -13.73
N SER A 58 5.22 1.53 -13.86
CA SER A 58 4.72 0.24 -13.37
C SER A 58 4.65 0.19 -11.85
N TRP A 59 5.58 0.89 -11.18
CA TRP A 59 5.57 1.08 -9.73
C TRP A 59 4.36 1.91 -9.27
N LEU A 60 4.12 3.09 -9.87
CA LEU A 60 2.96 3.91 -9.54
C LEU A 60 1.63 3.20 -9.82
N ARG A 61 1.57 2.38 -10.88
CA ARG A 61 0.41 1.52 -11.14
C ARG A 61 0.21 0.51 -10.02
N TYR A 62 1.28 -0.15 -9.56
CA TYR A 62 1.22 -1.08 -8.44
C TYR A 62 0.70 -0.40 -7.16
N LEU A 63 1.20 0.79 -6.83
CA LEU A 63 0.68 1.57 -5.70
C LEU A 63 -0.80 1.95 -5.85
N GLY A 64 -1.24 2.22 -7.08
CA GLY A 64 -2.66 2.42 -7.38
C GLY A 64 -3.51 1.18 -7.12
N GLU A 65 -3.01 -0.01 -7.45
CA GLU A 65 -3.69 -1.28 -7.12
C GLU A 65 -3.77 -1.49 -5.60
N VAL A 66 -2.70 -1.19 -4.86
CA VAL A 66 -2.71 -1.28 -3.38
C VAL A 66 -3.68 -0.26 -2.79
N THR A 67 -3.74 0.95 -3.34
CA THR A 67 -4.70 1.99 -2.92
C THR A 67 -6.13 1.50 -3.07
N ALA A 68 -6.47 0.86 -4.19
CA ALA A 68 -7.80 0.29 -4.38
C ALA A 68 -8.13 -0.76 -3.30
N LEU A 69 -7.19 -1.67 -3.00
CA LEU A 69 -7.39 -2.67 -1.93
C LEU A 69 -7.63 -2.05 -0.55
N VAL A 70 -6.92 -0.97 -0.21
CA VAL A 70 -7.09 -0.27 1.07
C VAL A 70 -8.43 0.47 1.12
N VAL A 71 -8.85 1.10 0.02
CA VAL A 71 -10.16 1.76 -0.08
C VAL A 71 -11.28 0.74 0.01
N ASP A 72 -11.20 -0.37 -0.72
CA ASP A 72 -12.18 -1.47 -0.65
C ASP A 72 -12.26 -2.04 0.78
N ALA A 73 -11.12 -2.19 1.48
CA ALA A 73 -11.11 -2.61 2.88
C ALA A 73 -11.75 -1.56 3.81
N ALA A 74 -11.59 -0.27 3.51
CA ALA A 74 -12.18 0.84 4.27
C ALA A 74 -13.71 0.93 4.10
N GLU A 75 -14.23 0.64 2.91
CA GLU A 75 -15.65 0.74 2.55
C GLU A 75 -16.41 -0.58 2.72
N GLY A 76 -15.70 -1.71 2.66
CA GLY A 76 -16.28 -3.05 2.67
C GLY A 76 -16.71 -3.55 4.06
N PRO A 77 -17.56 -4.61 4.11
CA PRO A 77 -18.23 -5.11 5.31
C PRO A 77 -17.34 -5.88 6.31
N GLY A 78 -16.04 -5.59 6.38
CA GLY A 78 -15.16 -6.08 7.46
C GLY A 78 -14.56 -7.47 7.28
N THR A 79 -14.61 -8.06 6.07
CA THR A 79 -13.99 -9.37 5.77
C THR A 79 -12.47 -9.29 5.59
N THR A 80 -11.92 -8.09 5.55
CA THR A 80 -10.51 -7.80 5.28
C THR A 80 -9.85 -7.32 6.56
N ASP A 81 -8.62 -7.80 6.82
CA ASP A 81 -7.86 -7.42 8.01
C ASP A 81 -7.62 -5.88 8.06
N PRO A 82 -8.26 -5.16 8.99
CA PRO A 82 -8.15 -3.71 9.06
C PRO A 82 -6.74 -3.24 9.48
N ALA A 83 -5.99 -4.06 10.23
CA ALA A 83 -4.62 -3.73 10.61
C ALA A 83 -3.68 -3.80 9.40
N ALA A 84 -3.83 -4.83 8.56
CA ALA A 84 -3.10 -4.93 7.29
C ALA A 84 -3.45 -3.77 6.33
N ALA A 85 -4.71 -3.36 6.28
CA ALA A 85 -5.16 -2.21 5.48
C ALA A 85 -4.54 -0.89 5.96
N LEU A 86 -4.42 -0.70 7.27
CA LEU A 86 -3.76 0.47 7.86
C LEU A 86 -2.28 0.53 7.50
N VAL A 87 -1.54 -0.56 7.69
CA VAL A 87 -0.11 -0.63 7.34
C VAL A 87 0.10 -0.34 5.86
N ALA A 88 -0.65 -1.01 4.98
CA ALA A 88 -0.55 -0.75 3.54
C ALA A 88 -0.88 0.71 3.19
N GLY A 89 -1.93 1.28 3.81
CA GLY A 89 -2.35 2.66 3.57
C GLY A 89 -1.31 3.68 4.00
N GLU A 90 -0.71 3.52 5.18
CA GLU A 90 0.30 4.42 5.72
C GLU A 90 1.59 4.37 4.89
N VAL A 91 2.06 3.17 4.53
CA VAL A 91 3.27 2.98 3.71
C VAL A 91 3.11 3.60 2.31
N VAL A 92 1.95 3.43 1.65
CA VAL A 92 1.72 4.04 0.34
C VAL A 92 1.58 5.56 0.44
N LEU A 93 0.95 6.07 1.50
CA LEU A 93 0.85 7.51 1.75
C LEU A 93 2.21 8.16 1.93
N ASP A 94 3.07 7.55 2.74
CA ASP A 94 4.41 8.07 2.99
C ASP A 94 5.22 8.13 1.68
N HIS A 95 5.19 7.04 0.91
CA HIS A 95 5.82 7.01 -0.41
C HIS A 95 5.29 8.10 -1.35
N HIS A 96 3.97 8.31 -1.40
CA HIS A 96 3.39 9.37 -2.22
C HIS A 96 3.76 10.78 -1.75
N ARG A 97 4.03 10.99 -0.46
CA ARG A 97 4.52 12.27 0.08
C ARG A 97 5.97 12.49 -0.31
N MET A 98 6.81 11.47 -0.25
CA MET A 98 8.22 11.56 -0.65
C MET A 98 8.41 11.95 -2.13
N LEU A 99 7.41 11.70 -3.00
CA LEU A 99 7.44 12.16 -4.40
C LEU A 99 7.55 13.68 -4.56
N ILE A 100 7.21 14.48 -3.53
CA ILE A 100 7.34 15.94 -3.58
C ILE A 100 8.80 16.38 -3.75
N GLY A 101 9.75 15.58 -3.24
CA GLY A 101 11.18 15.85 -3.35
C GLY A 101 11.78 15.46 -4.70
N LEU A 102 10.97 14.88 -5.60
CA LEU A 102 11.45 14.42 -6.90
C LEU A 102 11.02 15.37 -8.03
N PRO A 103 11.90 15.65 -8.99
CA PRO A 103 11.51 16.40 -10.18
C PRO A 103 10.50 15.61 -11.02
N GLY A 104 9.49 16.31 -11.54
CA GLY A 104 8.52 15.79 -12.50
C GLY A 104 7.09 15.66 -11.95
N PRO A 105 6.14 15.18 -12.77
CA PRO A 105 4.70 15.22 -12.46
C PRO A 105 4.25 14.10 -11.50
N GLY A 106 5.17 13.36 -10.88
CA GLY A 106 4.85 12.19 -10.05
C GLY A 106 4.00 12.55 -8.82
N TYR A 107 4.35 13.64 -8.14
CA TYR A 107 3.61 14.14 -6.99
C TYR A 107 2.18 14.56 -7.36
N GLU A 108 2.00 15.32 -8.44
CA GLU A 108 0.67 15.74 -8.90
C GLU A 108 -0.19 14.55 -9.33
N ARG A 109 0.40 13.59 -10.07
CA ARG A 109 -0.32 12.40 -10.52
C ARG A 109 -0.79 11.50 -9.36
N ALA A 110 -0.07 11.48 -8.25
CA ALA A 110 -0.44 10.73 -7.06
C ALA A 110 -1.48 11.45 -6.17
N ALA A 111 -1.85 12.70 -6.48
CA ALA A 111 -2.76 13.49 -5.63
C ALA A 111 -4.15 12.84 -5.41
N PRO A 112 -4.81 12.24 -6.44
CA PRO A 112 -6.08 11.54 -6.22
C PRO A 112 -5.93 10.34 -5.28
N GLN A 113 -4.84 9.57 -5.44
CA GLN A 113 -4.54 8.38 -4.63
C GLN A 113 -4.25 8.77 -3.17
N ARG A 114 -3.46 9.83 -2.94
CA ARG A 114 -3.22 10.38 -1.59
C ARG A 114 -4.52 10.74 -0.88
N ARG A 115 -5.39 11.50 -1.53
CA ARG A 115 -6.66 11.94 -0.93
C ARG A 115 -7.57 10.74 -0.59
N ALA A 116 -7.60 9.72 -1.44
CA ALA A 116 -8.37 8.51 -1.19
C ALA A 116 -7.81 7.73 0.02
N LEU A 117 -6.49 7.54 0.07
CA LEU A 117 -5.82 6.86 1.18
C LEU A 117 -5.97 7.61 2.50
N GLU A 118 -5.87 8.94 2.51
CA GLU A 118 -6.06 9.76 3.73
C GLU A 118 -7.45 9.52 4.33
N ARG A 119 -8.50 9.50 3.50
CA ARG A 119 -9.87 9.17 3.96
C ARG A 119 -9.98 7.73 4.43
N ALA A 120 -9.43 6.78 3.69
CA ALA A 120 -9.47 5.36 4.02
C ALA A 120 -8.79 5.07 5.37
N VAL A 121 -7.60 5.64 5.60
CA VAL A 121 -6.86 5.49 6.86
C VAL A 121 -7.62 6.11 8.04
N VAL A 122 -8.24 7.28 7.86
CA VAL A 122 -9.08 7.88 8.91
C VAL A 122 -10.28 6.99 9.26
N SER A 123 -10.95 6.43 8.24
CA SER A 123 -12.07 5.50 8.44
C SER A 123 -11.61 4.22 9.17
N LEU A 124 -10.50 3.63 8.73
CA LEU A 124 -9.92 2.44 9.36
C LEU A 124 -9.55 2.67 10.82
N LYS A 125 -8.86 3.79 11.15
CA LYS A 125 -8.52 4.16 12.53
C LYS A 125 -9.77 4.35 13.40
N SER A 126 -10.80 4.97 12.83
CA SER A 126 -12.08 5.17 13.52
C SER A 126 -12.80 3.86 13.83
N ARG A 127 -12.71 2.86 12.94
CA ARG A 127 -13.25 1.52 13.21
C ARG A 127 -12.43 0.75 14.24
N SER A 128 -11.11 0.86 14.20
CA SER A 128 -10.24 0.24 15.20
C SER A 128 -10.45 0.80 16.60
N CYS A 129 -10.76 2.10 16.76
CA CYS A 129 -11.08 2.66 18.08
C CYS A 129 -12.51 2.34 18.57
N HIS A 130 -13.44 2.02 17.66
CA HIS A 130 -14.78 1.53 18.02
C HIS A 130 -14.84 0.01 18.24
N GLY A 131 -13.80 -0.73 17.86
CA GLY A 131 -13.69 -2.18 17.98
C GLY A 131 -13.16 -2.68 19.32
N GLU A 132 -12.89 -1.80 20.29
CA GLU A 132 -12.54 -2.16 21.67
C GLU A 132 -13.82 -2.09 22.56
N PRO A 133 -14.66 -3.14 22.64
CA PRO A 133 -15.57 -3.29 23.76
C PRO A 133 -14.73 -3.64 25.00
N GLY A 134 -14.92 -2.87 26.06
CA GLY A 134 -14.07 -2.86 27.25
C GLY A 134 -13.72 -4.24 27.78
N SER A 135 -12.44 -4.38 28.14
CA SER A 135 -11.97 -5.38 29.09
C SER A 135 -12.65 -5.13 30.44
N THR A 136 -13.79 -5.78 30.67
CA THR A 136 -14.38 -5.99 31.99
C THR A 136 -13.97 -7.38 32.48
N ALA A 137 -13.07 -7.44 33.46
CA ALA A 137 -13.10 -8.29 34.66
C ALA A 137 -11.78 -8.14 35.43
#